data_AF-A0A538BTK0-F1
#
_entry.id   AF-A0A538BTK0-F1
#
_cell.length_a   1.000
_cell.length_b   1.000
_cell.length_c   1.000
_cell.angle_alpha   90.00
_cell.angle_beta   90.00
_cell.angle_gamma   90.00
#
_symmetry.space_group_name_H-M   'P 1'
#
loop_
_entity.id
_entity.type
_entity.pdbx_description
1 polymer ?
#
loop_
_entity_poly.entity_id
_entity_poly.type
_entity_poly.pdbx_seq_one_letter_code
_entity_poly.pdbx_strand_id
1 'polypeptide(L)'
;MVDTEERVGTGDAPIADPARDVRDDIMDAFGVPEMLDKIWFHKTASAVIDADRCVGCGACIAACPSKSIGVGSDGLPTLVRMCTGCSACWDYCPMAGFRPERLNHQSEEDPVGPIQEAVSARAVERPDGAQDGGAVTALLTTLMERGHIDAVIMTQKLDAFVGSPILATSPEQIRSGAGSVYHQSEALAVLNERAPEHVERIAFVGTPCQISGLRAIQKFPWARRETLAHKVVLAIGLFCTRSFDPKKLIPMVAGEGVNLGKVKKIDIREGKLVAAGESGEELMKKPVKDFHTASLKGCDECADFASLGADMVVGNIGSEPGTSTVLIRTDAGMEAWVKAAGAFEDAPIDDLSAVKRLALRNLDRAKKNLQREYDPEGSMWVSYTEHLEDYEGTEREAAPPPPFRSHHYTVAC
;
A
#
# COMPACT_ATOMS: atom_id res chain seq x y z
N MET A 1 -1.64 65.68 9.37
CA MET A 1 -1.75 64.94 8.11
C MET A 1 -0.34 64.60 7.70
N VAL A 2 0.05 63.36 8.01
CA VAL A 2 1.31 62.74 7.60
C VAL A 2 0.89 61.40 7.00
N ASP A 3 1.62 61.04 5.98
CA ASP A 3 1.30 60.21 4.82
C ASP A 3 0.74 58.82 5.12
N THR A 4 -0.23 58.39 4.31
CA THR A 4 -0.88 57.07 4.36
C THR A 4 -0.12 56.00 3.57
N GLU A 5 1.05 56.30 3.01
CA GLU A 5 1.86 55.34 2.25
C GLU A 5 2.83 54.49 3.10
N GLU A 6 3.03 54.78 4.39
CA GLU A 6 3.94 54.01 5.25
C GLU A 6 3.31 52.75 5.89
N ARG A 7 2.11 52.35 5.46
CA ARG A 7 1.35 51.22 6.02
C ARG A 7 1.21 50.00 5.11
N VAL A 8 1.94 49.97 4.01
CA VAL A 8 2.07 48.76 3.19
C VAL A 8 3.53 48.35 3.19
N GLY A 9 3.95 47.75 4.31
CA GLY A 9 5.06 46.81 4.26
C GLY A 9 4.61 45.62 3.43
N THR A 10 4.82 45.68 2.12
CA THR A 10 4.93 44.52 1.23
C THR A 10 6.19 43.75 1.61
N GLY A 11 6.17 43.14 2.79
CA GLY A 11 7.00 42.00 3.07
C GLY A 11 6.08 40.80 2.95
N ASP A 12 6.18 40.07 1.83
CA ASP A 12 5.91 38.65 1.88
C ASP A 12 6.77 38.11 3.02
N ALA A 13 6.17 37.93 4.21
CA ALA A 13 6.79 37.07 5.18
C ALA A 13 6.99 35.75 4.42
N PRO A 14 8.22 35.23 4.30
CA PRO A 14 8.43 33.98 3.59
C PRO A 14 7.43 32.99 4.16
N ILE A 15 6.63 32.39 3.27
CA ILE A 15 5.77 31.27 3.66
C ILE A 15 6.71 30.33 4.40
N ALA A 16 6.46 30.14 5.70
CA ALA A 16 7.31 29.26 6.50
C ALA A 16 7.29 27.91 5.79
N ASP A 17 8.47 27.45 5.35
CA ASP A 17 8.58 26.20 4.62
C ASP A 17 7.84 25.12 5.44
N PRO A 18 6.76 24.52 4.90
CA PRO A 18 5.93 23.58 5.65
C PRO A 18 6.71 22.33 6.07
N ALA A 19 7.87 22.09 5.47
CA ALA A 19 8.80 21.03 5.80
C ALA A 19 9.83 21.42 6.87
N ARG A 20 9.93 22.71 7.22
CA ARG A 20 10.97 23.24 8.10
C ARG A 20 10.73 22.86 9.56
N ASP A 21 11.77 22.37 10.22
CA ASP A 21 11.74 22.05 11.65
C ASP A 21 12.92 22.63 12.44
N VAL A 22 12.95 22.38 13.75
CA VAL A 22 13.98 22.91 14.65
C VAL A 22 15.40 22.46 14.27
N ARG A 23 15.60 21.38 13.50
CA ARG A 23 16.91 21.03 12.98
C ARG A 23 17.33 21.92 11.83
N ASP A 24 16.39 22.39 11.01
CA ASP A 24 16.67 23.42 10.01
C ASP A 24 17.02 24.76 10.71
N ASP A 25 16.38 25.07 11.84
CA ASP A 25 16.75 26.23 12.66
C ASP A 25 18.10 26.06 13.37
N ILE A 26 18.41 24.87 13.89
CA ILE A 26 19.73 24.54 14.47
C ILE A 26 20.82 24.56 13.39
N MET A 27 20.51 24.12 12.17
CA MET A 27 21.42 24.23 11.03
C MET A 27 21.74 25.69 10.73
N ASP A 28 20.72 26.54 10.60
CA ASP A 28 20.88 27.96 10.32
C ASP A 28 21.63 28.68 11.46
N ALA A 29 21.42 28.27 12.71
CA ALA A 29 22.04 28.87 13.89
C ALA A 29 23.47 28.38 14.17
N PHE A 30 23.80 27.11 13.89
CA PHE A 30 25.03 26.45 14.34
C PHE A 30 25.90 25.90 13.20
N GLY A 31 25.48 26.02 11.94
CA GLY A 31 26.32 25.72 10.77
C GLY A 31 26.74 24.25 10.65
N VAL A 32 25.86 23.32 11.01
CA VAL A 32 26.09 21.89 10.73
C VAL A 32 25.94 21.70 9.21
N PRO A 33 26.97 21.22 8.48
CA PRO A 33 26.91 21.15 7.03
C PRO A 33 25.76 20.23 6.62
N GLU A 34 24.79 20.79 5.92
CA GLU A 34 23.78 19.99 5.25
C GLU A 34 24.51 19.04 4.30
N MET A 35 24.30 17.74 4.49
CA MET A 35 24.44 16.81 3.38
C MET A 35 23.25 17.12 2.48
N LEU A 36 23.43 18.07 1.57
CA LEU A 36 22.44 18.78 0.73
C LEU A 36 21.41 17.92 -0.04
N ASP A 37 21.50 16.59 0.02
CA ASP A 37 20.58 15.64 -0.62
C ASP A 37 19.84 14.72 0.38
N LYS A 38 19.90 14.99 1.69
CA LYS A 38 19.31 14.13 2.72
C LYS A 38 17.88 14.52 3.08
N ILE A 39 16.94 13.66 2.74
CA ILE A 39 15.54 13.76 3.11
C ILE A 39 15.30 13.07 4.44
N TRP A 40 14.87 13.86 5.42
CA TRP A 40 14.46 13.36 6.72
C TRP A 40 13.00 12.93 6.69
N PHE A 41 12.61 12.10 7.67
CA PHE A 41 11.25 11.58 7.71
C PHE A 41 10.18 12.68 7.84
N HIS A 42 10.44 13.80 8.52
CA HIS A 42 9.45 14.90 8.63
C HIS A 42 9.12 15.50 7.25
N LYS A 43 10.12 15.66 6.36
CA LYS A 43 9.91 16.11 4.97
C LYS A 43 9.04 15.12 4.18
N THR A 44 9.30 13.81 4.33
CA THR A 44 8.44 12.77 3.73
C THR A 44 7.02 12.78 4.34
N ALA A 45 6.91 12.94 5.66
CA ALA A 45 5.62 13.00 6.35
C ALA A 45 4.79 14.19 5.84
N SER A 46 5.42 15.37 5.74
CA SER A 46 4.80 16.60 5.25
C SER A 46 4.24 16.46 3.83
N ALA A 47 5.08 15.97 2.89
CA ALA A 47 4.72 15.86 1.48
C ALA A 47 3.79 14.68 1.12
N VAL A 48 3.64 13.70 2.02
CA VAL A 48 2.89 12.48 1.74
C VAL A 48 1.78 12.22 2.74
N ILE A 49 2.10 12.16 4.03
CA ILE A 49 1.16 11.72 5.04
C ILE A 49 0.24 12.87 5.44
N ASP A 50 0.80 14.04 5.73
CA ASP A 50 0.07 15.24 6.12
C ASP A 50 -0.62 15.92 4.92
N ALA A 51 -0.14 15.66 3.71
CA ALA A 51 -0.80 15.99 2.44
C ALA A 51 -1.95 15.02 2.04
N ASP A 52 -2.35 14.08 2.90
CA ASP A 52 -3.39 13.04 2.65
C ASP A 52 -3.09 12.09 1.47
N ARG A 53 -1.82 11.97 1.05
CA ARG A 53 -1.38 11.12 -0.06
C ARG A 53 -0.93 9.72 0.38
N CYS A 54 -0.76 9.48 1.68
CA CYS A 54 -0.34 8.17 2.18
C CYS A 54 -1.36 7.07 1.82
N VAL A 55 -0.86 5.96 1.28
CA VAL A 55 -1.66 4.78 0.91
C VAL A 55 -1.50 3.61 1.90
N GLY A 56 -0.87 3.84 3.05
CA GLY A 56 -0.76 2.85 4.14
C GLY A 56 0.00 1.55 3.80
N CYS A 57 0.98 1.61 2.89
CA CYS A 57 1.67 0.41 2.40
C CYS A 57 2.80 -0.11 3.31
N GLY A 58 3.35 0.74 4.19
CA GLY A 58 4.46 0.42 5.08
C GLY A 58 5.85 0.54 4.47
N ALA A 59 5.97 0.99 3.21
CA ALA A 59 7.26 1.03 2.51
C ALA A 59 8.29 1.92 3.22
N CYS A 60 7.88 3.07 3.73
CA CYS A 60 8.76 3.98 4.47
C CYS A 60 9.28 3.34 5.77
N ILE A 61 8.44 2.55 6.45
CA ILE A 61 8.82 1.78 7.64
C ILE A 61 9.87 0.75 7.20
N ALA A 62 9.51 -0.14 6.28
CA ALA A 62 10.36 -1.24 5.78
C ALA A 62 11.71 -0.78 5.22
N ALA A 63 11.76 0.40 4.60
CA ALA A 63 12.97 0.94 4.02
C ALA A 63 13.92 1.55 5.06
N CYS A 64 13.42 1.90 6.26
CA CYS A 64 14.17 2.64 7.28
C CYS A 64 15.34 1.83 7.87
N PRO A 65 16.61 2.17 7.56
CA PRO A 65 17.77 1.40 8.03
C PRO A 65 17.98 1.48 9.54
N SER A 66 17.62 2.60 10.17
CA SER A 66 17.71 2.78 11.62
C SER A 66 16.48 2.27 12.38
N LYS A 67 15.47 1.71 11.67
CA LYS A 67 14.19 1.26 12.24
C LYS A 67 13.57 2.33 13.16
N SER A 68 13.56 3.58 12.68
CA SER A 68 13.10 4.75 13.42
C SER A 68 11.65 5.13 13.17
N ILE A 69 11.04 4.55 12.13
CA ILE A 69 9.65 4.78 11.75
C ILE A 69 8.84 3.56 12.22
N GLY A 70 7.71 3.81 12.87
CA GLY A 70 6.72 2.82 13.28
C GLY A 70 5.32 3.31 12.92
N VAL A 71 4.28 2.65 13.44
CA VAL A 71 2.88 3.05 13.24
C VAL A 71 2.39 3.81 14.47
N GLY A 72 1.85 5.01 14.27
CA GLY A 72 1.31 5.86 15.33
C GLY A 72 -0.10 5.46 15.77
N SER A 73 -0.61 6.13 16.80
CA SER A 73 -2.01 5.95 17.25
C SER A 73 -3.04 6.40 16.22
N ASP A 74 -2.62 7.26 15.29
CA ASP A 74 -3.43 7.64 14.14
C ASP A 74 -3.51 6.55 13.06
N GLY A 75 -2.72 5.48 13.19
CA GLY A 75 -2.63 4.38 12.21
C GLY A 75 -1.70 4.69 11.05
N LEU A 76 -0.96 5.80 11.09
CA LEU A 76 -0.08 6.25 10.03
C LEU A 76 1.39 6.15 10.46
N PRO A 77 2.35 6.17 9.52
CA PRO A 77 3.75 6.15 9.86
C PRO A 77 4.15 7.36 10.73
N THR A 78 4.92 7.10 11.79
CA THR A 78 5.42 8.11 12.73
C THR A 78 6.83 7.77 13.20
N LEU A 79 7.58 8.75 13.71
CA LEU A 79 8.83 8.44 14.39
C LEU A 79 8.59 7.81 15.75
N VAL A 80 9.29 6.70 15.99
CA VAL A 80 9.37 5.99 17.27
C VAL A 80 10.80 5.97 17.82
N ARG A 81 11.78 6.38 17.01
CA ARG A 81 13.18 6.59 17.39
C ARG A 81 13.77 7.77 16.61
N MET A 82 15.03 8.08 16.89
CA MET A 82 15.78 9.13 16.21
C MET A 82 15.96 8.82 14.72
N CYS A 83 15.47 9.69 13.84
CA CYS A 83 15.75 9.63 12.40
C CYS A 83 17.19 10.09 12.11
N THR A 84 17.84 9.48 11.12
CA THR A 84 19.21 9.80 10.70
C THR A 84 19.30 10.57 9.37
N GLY A 85 18.17 10.96 8.79
CA GLY A 85 18.13 11.68 7.51
C GLY A 85 18.62 10.84 6.32
N CYS A 86 18.32 9.55 6.27
CA CYS A 86 18.88 8.65 5.25
C CYS A 86 18.18 8.70 3.88
N SER A 87 17.13 9.51 3.69
CA SER A 87 16.28 9.55 2.48
C SER A 87 15.50 8.27 2.14
N ALA A 88 15.83 7.10 2.71
CA ALA A 88 15.14 5.85 2.38
C ALA A 88 13.59 5.87 2.53
N CYS A 89 13.01 6.66 3.44
CA CYS A 89 11.56 6.78 3.50
C CYS A 89 10.96 7.53 2.32
N TRP A 90 11.71 8.48 1.73
CA TRP A 90 11.37 9.19 0.52
C TRP A 90 11.57 8.31 -0.70
N ASP A 91 12.78 7.76 -0.84
CA ASP A 91 13.21 7.02 -2.02
C ASP A 91 12.29 5.84 -2.28
N TYR A 92 11.82 5.12 -1.25
CA TYR A 92 10.98 3.93 -1.44
C TYR A 92 9.48 4.18 -1.39
N CYS A 93 9.04 5.41 -1.15
CA CYS A 93 7.62 5.71 -1.08
C CYS A 93 7.03 5.81 -2.49
N PRO A 94 6.05 4.95 -2.88
CA PRO A 94 5.43 4.98 -4.21
C PRO A 94 4.60 6.25 -4.46
N MET A 95 4.37 7.04 -3.41
CA MET A 95 3.69 8.34 -3.48
C MET A 95 4.67 9.50 -3.44
N ALA A 96 5.97 9.28 -3.39
CA ALA A 96 6.96 10.34 -3.22
C ALA A 96 8.13 10.16 -4.17
N GLY A 97 9.31 9.83 -3.64
CA GLY A 97 10.53 9.70 -4.40
C GLY A 97 10.56 8.53 -5.37
N PHE A 98 9.69 7.52 -5.25
CA PHE A 98 9.69 6.37 -6.14
C PHE A 98 8.65 6.51 -7.26
N ARG A 99 9.04 6.21 -8.51
CA ARG A 99 8.10 6.00 -9.64
C ARG A 99 7.77 4.52 -9.82
N PRO A 100 6.61 4.01 -9.34
CA PRO A 100 6.27 2.59 -9.47
C PRO A 100 6.13 2.15 -10.93
N GLU A 101 5.66 3.01 -11.82
CA GLU A 101 5.43 2.71 -13.24
C GLU A 101 6.70 2.35 -14.00
N ARG A 102 7.88 2.79 -13.54
CA ARG A 102 9.18 2.39 -14.11
C ARG A 102 9.63 1.00 -13.66
N LEU A 103 9.04 0.47 -12.60
CA LEU A 103 9.26 -0.92 -12.19
C LEU A 103 8.18 -1.85 -12.75
N ASN A 104 6.96 -1.32 -12.83
CA ASN A 104 5.74 -2.02 -13.15
C ASN A 104 5.25 -1.59 -14.54
N HIS A 105 5.93 -2.09 -15.58
CA HIS A 105 5.63 -1.67 -16.96
C HIS A 105 4.24 -2.13 -17.38
N GLN A 106 3.40 -1.17 -17.78
CA GLN A 106 2.09 -1.36 -18.40
C GLN A 106 1.90 -0.33 -19.50
N SER A 107 1.08 -0.66 -20.50
CA SER A 107 0.67 0.26 -21.57
C SER A 107 -0.85 0.22 -21.79
N GLU A 108 -1.36 1.05 -22.69
CA GLU A 108 -2.79 1.02 -23.04
C GLU A 108 -3.16 -0.26 -23.80
N GLU A 109 -2.21 -0.80 -24.57
CA GLU A 109 -2.33 -2.08 -25.29
C GLU A 109 -2.20 -3.29 -24.36
N ASP A 110 -1.33 -3.19 -23.34
CA ASP A 110 -1.13 -4.21 -22.32
C ASP A 110 -1.24 -3.66 -20.88
N PRO A 111 -2.48 -3.36 -20.42
CA PRO A 111 -2.72 -2.70 -19.14
C PRO A 111 -2.59 -3.65 -17.94
N VAL A 112 -2.45 -4.95 -18.18
CA VAL A 112 -2.22 -5.94 -17.13
C VAL A 112 -0.81 -6.50 -17.17
N GLY A 113 0.04 -6.05 -18.09
CA GLY A 113 1.42 -6.51 -18.25
C GLY A 113 1.55 -7.98 -18.63
N PRO A 114 2.79 -8.47 -18.81
CA PRO A 114 3.04 -9.84 -19.23
C PRO A 114 2.53 -10.85 -18.20
N ILE A 115 1.89 -11.89 -18.72
CA ILE A 115 1.42 -13.06 -17.97
C ILE A 115 1.86 -14.33 -18.70
N GLN A 116 2.23 -15.36 -17.94
CA GLN A 116 2.49 -16.70 -18.47
C GLN A 116 1.17 -17.47 -18.63
N GLU A 117 0.27 -17.34 -17.66
CA GLU A 117 -1.00 -18.06 -17.64
C GLU A 117 -2.09 -17.26 -16.90
N ALA A 118 -3.34 -17.45 -17.31
CA ALA A 118 -4.52 -16.94 -16.62
C ALA A 118 -5.49 -18.09 -16.35
N VAL A 119 -5.85 -18.28 -15.09
CA VAL A 119 -6.76 -19.36 -14.67
C VAL A 119 -7.86 -18.83 -13.77
N SER A 120 -9.03 -19.43 -13.90
CA SER A 120 -10.14 -19.27 -12.98
C SER A 120 -10.09 -20.43 -12.01
N ALA A 121 -9.91 -20.16 -10.72
CA ALA A 121 -9.63 -21.19 -9.73
C ALA A 121 -10.52 -21.07 -8.48
N ARG A 122 -10.88 -22.22 -7.92
CA ARG A 122 -11.53 -22.36 -6.62
C ARG A 122 -10.79 -23.38 -5.78
N ALA A 123 -10.58 -23.09 -4.51
CA ALA A 123 -10.02 -24.07 -3.58
C ALA A 123 -10.96 -25.28 -3.44
N VAL A 124 -10.40 -26.50 -3.54
CA VAL A 124 -11.13 -27.76 -3.32
C VAL A 124 -11.72 -27.78 -1.92
N GLU A 125 -10.88 -27.50 -0.93
CA GLU A 125 -11.29 -27.24 0.45
C GLU A 125 -11.36 -25.74 0.67
N ARG A 126 -12.55 -25.17 0.44
CA ARG A 126 -12.74 -23.72 0.56
C ARG A 126 -12.58 -23.27 2.01
N PRO A 127 -11.62 -22.39 2.33
CA PRO A 127 -11.43 -21.90 3.69
C PRO A 127 -12.63 -21.09 4.19
N ASP A 128 -12.94 -21.26 5.47
CA ASP A 128 -13.94 -20.44 6.14
C ASP A 128 -13.58 -18.95 6.04
N GLY A 129 -14.57 -18.11 5.76
CA GLY A 129 -14.37 -16.67 5.62
C GLY A 129 -13.72 -16.20 4.30
N ALA A 130 -13.37 -17.10 3.38
CA ALA A 130 -12.79 -16.73 2.09
C ALA A 130 -13.65 -15.69 1.33
N GLN A 131 -13.01 -14.71 0.70
CA GLN A 131 -13.70 -13.63 -0.03
C GLN A 131 -14.44 -14.19 -1.26
N ASP A 132 -13.69 -14.92 -2.08
CA ASP A 132 -14.08 -15.44 -3.39
C ASP A 132 -13.85 -16.97 -3.43
N GLY A 133 -13.00 -17.45 -4.34
CA GLY A 133 -12.66 -18.87 -4.50
C GLY A 133 -11.73 -19.43 -3.43
N GLY A 134 -11.16 -18.60 -2.54
CA GLY A 134 -10.23 -19.06 -1.49
C GLY A 134 -8.84 -19.45 -1.99
N ALA A 135 -8.51 -19.09 -3.25
CA ALA A 135 -7.28 -19.52 -3.92
C ALA A 135 -6.00 -19.13 -3.16
N VAL A 136 -5.89 -17.88 -2.68
CA VAL A 136 -4.69 -17.40 -1.96
C VAL A 136 -4.45 -18.21 -0.69
N THR A 137 -5.48 -18.36 0.15
CA THR A 137 -5.37 -19.09 1.42
C THR A 137 -5.02 -20.56 1.18
N ALA A 138 -5.71 -21.23 0.26
CA ALA A 138 -5.44 -22.65 -0.06
C ALA A 138 -4.04 -22.86 -0.67
N LEU A 139 -3.57 -21.94 -1.52
CA LEU A 139 -2.22 -21.96 -2.05
C LEU A 139 -1.19 -21.92 -0.92
N LEU A 140 -1.30 -20.92 -0.05
CA LEU A 140 -0.33 -20.66 1.00
C LEU A 140 -0.32 -21.77 2.05
N THR A 141 -1.48 -22.28 2.48
CA THR A 141 -1.54 -23.41 3.41
C THR A 141 -0.90 -24.65 2.80
N THR A 142 -1.21 -24.96 1.53
CA THR A 142 -0.63 -26.11 0.83
C THR A 142 0.89 -25.99 0.69
N LEU A 143 1.40 -24.82 0.30
CA LEU A 143 2.84 -24.58 0.17
C LEU A 143 3.57 -24.70 1.52
N MET A 144 2.95 -24.22 2.60
CA MET A 144 3.51 -24.31 3.95
C MET A 144 3.52 -25.76 4.45
N GLU A 145 2.41 -26.49 4.31
CA GLU A 145 2.29 -27.89 4.72
C GLU A 145 3.23 -28.82 3.96
N ARG A 146 3.49 -28.50 2.67
CA ARG A 146 4.48 -29.22 1.84
C ARG A 146 5.92 -28.73 2.03
N GLY A 147 6.16 -27.76 2.92
CA GLY A 147 7.50 -27.28 3.27
C GLY A 147 8.19 -26.47 2.17
N HIS A 148 7.43 -25.84 1.27
CA HIS A 148 7.94 -24.96 0.22
C HIS A 148 8.15 -23.51 0.68
N ILE A 149 7.39 -23.08 1.70
CA ILE A 149 7.54 -21.81 2.40
C ILE A 149 7.51 -22.05 3.91
N ASP A 150 8.15 -21.17 4.67
CA ASP A 150 8.27 -21.26 6.13
C ASP A 150 7.35 -20.24 6.83
N ALA A 151 7.06 -19.12 6.17
CA ALA A 151 6.19 -18.08 6.71
C ALA A 151 5.48 -17.28 5.61
N VAL A 152 4.44 -16.54 6.01
CA VAL A 152 3.70 -15.63 5.14
C VAL A 152 3.60 -14.25 5.80
N ILE A 153 4.01 -13.20 5.11
CA ILE A 153 3.65 -11.83 5.49
C ILE A 153 2.32 -11.48 4.83
N MET A 154 1.31 -11.19 5.63
CA MET A 154 -0.04 -10.92 5.16
C MET A 154 -0.85 -10.10 6.18
N THR A 155 -2.05 -9.68 5.79
CA THR A 155 -3.00 -9.04 6.71
C THR A 155 -3.86 -10.11 7.39
N GLN A 156 -3.84 -10.14 8.71
CA GLN A 156 -4.84 -10.82 9.52
C GLN A 156 -6.08 -9.96 9.65
N LYS A 157 -7.25 -10.58 9.54
CA LYS A 157 -8.53 -9.90 9.75
C LYS A 157 -8.85 -9.83 11.25
N LEU A 158 -8.98 -8.62 11.78
CA LEU A 158 -9.41 -8.42 13.17
C LEU A 158 -10.94 -8.33 13.26
N ASP A 159 -11.55 -7.59 12.32
CA ASP A 159 -12.99 -7.52 12.12
C ASP A 159 -13.33 -7.24 10.64
N ALA A 160 -14.56 -6.86 10.32
CA ALA A 160 -15.00 -6.61 8.95
C ALA A 160 -14.35 -5.37 8.29
N PHE A 161 -13.79 -4.45 9.08
CA PHE A 161 -13.28 -3.15 8.67
C PHE A 161 -11.77 -3.00 8.89
N VAL A 162 -11.23 -3.66 9.91
CA VAL A 162 -9.85 -3.49 10.36
C VAL A 162 -9.08 -4.82 10.28
N GLY A 163 -7.83 -4.71 9.86
CA GLY A 163 -6.87 -5.80 9.81
C GLY A 163 -5.51 -5.33 10.30
N SER A 164 -4.68 -6.28 10.72
CA SER A 164 -3.32 -6.05 11.22
C SER A 164 -2.34 -6.89 10.43
N PRO A 165 -1.13 -6.39 10.14
CA PRO A 165 -0.15 -7.18 9.44
C PRO A 165 0.44 -8.22 10.39
N ILE A 166 0.77 -9.40 9.88
CA ILE A 166 1.38 -10.50 10.64
C ILE A 166 2.45 -11.21 9.81
N LEU A 167 3.42 -11.82 10.51
CA LEU A 167 4.26 -12.90 9.99
C LEU A 167 3.63 -14.24 10.44
N ALA A 168 2.80 -14.84 9.59
CA ALA A 168 2.17 -16.13 9.84
C ALA A 168 3.18 -17.26 9.66
N THR A 169 3.34 -18.12 10.66
CA THR A 169 4.23 -19.30 10.66
C THR A 169 3.47 -20.61 10.85
N SER A 170 2.15 -20.59 10.64
CA SER A 170 1.28 -21.76 10.72
C SER A 170 0.08 -21.65 9.77
N PRO A 171 -0.48 -22.77 9.30
CA PRO A 171 -1.70 -22.77 8.49
C PRO A 171 -2.89 -22.09 9.17
N GLU A 172 -3.03 -22.21 10.50
CA GLU A 172 -4.07 -21.53 11.29
C GLU A 172 -3.94 -20.01 11.20
N GLN A 173 -2.72 -19.48 11.31
CA GLN A 173 -2.47 -18.05 11.15
C GLN A 173 -2.74 -17.59 9.72
N ILE A 174 -2.41 -18.39 8.70
CA ILE A 174 -2.77 -18.07 7.31
C ILE A 174 -4.29 -18.00 7.15
N ARG A 175 -5.03 -18.98 7.69
CA ARG A 175 -6.50 -19.01 7.64
C ARG A 175 -7.13 -17.80 8.33
N SER A 176 -6.49 -17.25 9.37
CA SER A 176 -7.00 -16.05 10.07
C SER A 176 -7.00 -14.75 9.24
N GLY A 177 -6.29 -14.72 8.11
CA GLY A 177 -6.39 -13.62 7.14
C GLY A 177 -7.25 -13.94 5.93
N ALA A 178 -8.05 -15.02 5.95
CA ALA A 178 -9.01 -15.30 4.89
C ALA A 178 -10.06 -14.20 4.80
N GLY A 179 -10.37 -13.79 3.56
CA GLY A 179 -11.32 -12.71 3.28
C GLY A 179 -10.64 -11.36 3.04
N SER A 180 -11.40 -10.42 2.48
CA SER A 180 -10.89 -9.06 2.25
C SER A 180 -11.18 -8.16 3.43
N VAL A 181 -10.21 -7.30 3.74
CA VAL A 181 -10.38 -6.12 4.59
C VAL A 181 -10.02 -4.91 3.75
N TYR A 182 -10.95 -3.99 3.55
CA TYR A 182 -10.74 -2.79 2.72
C TYR A 182 -10.04 -1.66 3.50
N HIS A 183 -8.96 -2.03 4.18
CA HIS A 183 -8.07 -1.20 4.98
C HIS A 183 -6.62 -1.55 4.66
N GLN A 184 -5.75 -0.54 4.57
CA GLN A 184 -4.32 -0.74 4.39
C GLN A 184 -3.64 -0.93 5.75
N SER A 185 -3.10 -2.11 5.99
CA SER A 185 -2.56 -2.54 7.29
C SER A 185 -1.06 -2.27 7.47
N GLU A 186 -0.43 -1.46 6.61
CA GLU A 186 1.04 -1.23 6.65
C GLU A 186 1.85 -2.53 6.52
N ALA A 187 1.41 -3.51 5.73
CA ALA A 187 1.96 -4.87 5.69
C ALA A 187 3.48 -4.97 5.46
N LEU A 188 4.08 -4.02 4.73
CA LEU A 188 5.53 -3.98 4.56
C LEU A 188 6.30 -3.73 5.86
N ALA A 189 5.68 -3.13 6.89
CA ALA A 189 6.31 -2.87 8.18
C ALA A 189 6.90 -4.14 8.81
N VAL A 190 6.27 -5.29 8.60
CA VAL A 190 6.72 -6.62 9.09
C VAL A 190 8.10 -6.98 8.52
N LEU A 191 8.51 -6.43 7.37
CA LEU A 191 9.83 -6.67 6.79
C LEU A 191 10.99 -6.18 7.67
N ASN A 192 10.72 -5.30 8.65
CA ASN A 192 11.73 -4.83 9.61
C ASN A 192 11.79 -5.66 10.89
N GLU A 193 10.87 -6.61 11.07
CA GLU A 193 10.84 -7.47 12.25
C GLU A 193 11.96 -8.51 12.20
N ARG A 194 12.23 -9.11 13.35
CA ARG A 194 13.12 -10.26 13.46
C ARG A 194 12.29 -11.52 13.23
N ALA A 195 12.58 -12.26 12.17
CA ALA A 195 11.99 -13.57 11.96
C ALA A 195 12.61 -14.62 12.89
N PRO A 196 11.88 -15.70 13.24
CA PRO A 196 12.46 -16.90 13.85
C PRO A 196 13.61 -17.48 13.02
N GLU A 197 14.55 -18.16 13.66
CA GLU A 197 15.76 -18.69 12.99
C GLU A 197 15.47 -19.72 11.89
N HIS A 198 14.31 -20.41 11.95
CA HIS A 198 13.92 -21.40 10.94
C HIS A 198 13.23 -20.80 9.71
N VAL A 199 12.94 -19.49 9.71
CA VAL A 199 12.21 -18.83 8.62
C VAL A 199 13.19 -18.31 7.59
N GLU A 200 13.28 -18.97 6.43
CA GLU A 200 14.17 -18.60 5.33
C GLU A 200 13.41 -18.29 4.03
N ARG A 201 12.23 -18.88 3.85
CA ARG A 201 11.40 -18.75 2.64
C ARG A 201 10.05 -18.15 2.99
N ILE A 202 9.88 -16.89 2.68
CA ILE A 202 8.68 -16.12 3.00
C ILE A 202 7.83 -15.94 1.74
N ALA A 203 6.53 -16.18 1.83
CA ALA A 203 5.56 -15.66 0.88
C ALA A 203 5.05 -14.29 1.36
N PHE A 204 4.78 -13.36 0.45
CA PHE A 204 4.22 -12.05 0.75
C PHE A 204 2.89 -11.89 0.03
N VAL A 205 1.83 -11.50 0.74
CA VAL A 205 0.53 -11.16 0.14
C VAL A 205 0.29 -9.67 0.32
N GLY A 206 0.04 -8.95 -0.77
CA GLY A 206 -0.22 -7.53 -0.68
C GLY A 206 -0.90 -6.91 -1.90
N THR A 207 -1.32 -5.66 -1.72
CA THR A 207 -1.89 -4.83 -2.80
C THR A 207 -0.79 -4.24 -3.68
N PRO A 208 -1.12 -3.65 -4.86
CA PRO A 208 -0.11 -3.17 -5.82
C PRO A 208 0.94 -2.23 -5.23
N CYS A 209 0.54 -1.28 -4.37
CA CYS A 209 1.47 -0.36 -3.70
C CYS A 209 2.46 -1.08 -2.76
N GLN A 210 2.02 -2.15 -2.09
CA GLN A 210 2.83 -2.97 -1.20
C GLN A 210 3.80 -3.85 -2.00
N ILE A 211 3.32 -4.45 -3.10
CA ILE A 211 4.16 -5.22 -4.03
C ILE A 211 5.25 -4.32 -4.62
N SER A 212 4.89 -3.11 -5.05
CA SER A 212 5.85 -2.14 -5.60
C SER A 212 6.92 -1.76 -4.58
N GLY A 213 6.53 -1.50 -3.33
CA GLY A 213 7.46 -1.23 -2.23
C GLY A 213 8.38 -2.42 -1.93
N LEU A 214 7.84 -3.65 -1.88
CA LEU A 214 8.64 -4.87 -1.72
C LEU A 214 9.69 -5.00 -2.84
N ARG A 215 9.28 -4.86 -4.10
CA ARG A 215 10.19 -5.02 -5.24
C ARG A 215 11.23 -3.91 -5.30
N ALA A 216 10.88 -2.68 -4.96
CA ALA A 216 11.85 -1.60 -4.82
C ALA A 216 12.91 -1.97 -3.76
N ILE A 217 12.48 -2.42 -2.57
CA ILE A 217 13.35 -2.85 -1.47
C ILE A 217 14.30 -4.00 -1.90
N GLN A 218 13.79 -4.97 -2.65
CA GLN A 218 14.60 -6.09 -3.17
C GLN A 218 15.59 -5.66 -4.25
N LYS A 219 15.18 -4.77 -5.16
CA LYS A 219 15.99 -4.36 -6.32
C LYS A 219 17.08 -3.34 -5.96
N PHE A 220 16.86 -2.50 -4.95
CA PHE A 220 17.76 -1.40 -4.59
C PHE A 220 18.34 -1.52 -3.16
N PRO A 221 18.86 -2.68 -2.74
CA PRO A 221 19.21 -2.92 -1.35
C PRO A 221 20.24 -1.92 -0.81
N TRP A 222 20.00 -1.44 0.41
CA TRP A 222 20.99 -0.70 1.17
C TRP A 222 21.96 -1.67 1.86
N ALA A 223 23.27 -1.54 1.60
CA ALA A 223 24.30 -2.51 1.99
C ALA A 223 24.39 -2.83 3.51
N ARG A 224 23.81 -1.99 4.38
CA ARG A 224 23.76 -2.20 5.85
C ARG A 224 22.34 -2.44 6.38
N ARG A 225 21.38 -2.74 5.51
CA ARG A 225 19.98 -2.94 5.90
C ARG A 225 19.67 -4.44 6.05
N GLU A 226 19.44 -4.85 7.29
CA GLU A 226 18.83 -6.15 7.59
C GLU A 226 17.30 -6.05 7.52
N THR A 227 16.71 -6.68 6.52
CA THR A 227 15.27 -6.71 6.28
C THR A 227 14.85 -8.10 5.79
N LEU A 228 13.65 -8.57 6.13
CA LEU A 228 13.12 -9.85 5.64
C LEU A 228 12.82 -9.86 4.14
N ALA A 229 12.92 -8.73 3.43
CA ALA A 229 12.60 -8.65 2.00
C ALA A 229 13.45 -9.61 1.14
N HIS A 230 14.71 -9.88 1.51
CA HIS A 230 15.56 -10.84 0.78
C HIS A 230 15.13 -12.30 0.98
N LYS A 231 14.34 -12.60 2.01
CA LYS A 231 13.77 -13.92 2.28
C LYS A 231 12.43 -14.14 1.56
N VAL A 232 11.86 -13.10 0.92
CA VAL A 232 10.60 -13.22 0.19
C VAL A 232 10.85 -13.91 -1.15
N VAL A 233 10.45 -15.18 -1.24
CA VAL A 233 10.63 -16.05 -2.42
C VAL A 233 9.39 -16.11 -3.32
N LEU A 234 8.25 -15.64 -2.83
CA LEU A 234 6.99 -15.59 -3.57
C LEU A 234 6.21 -14.34 -3.17
N ALA A 235 5.83 -13.50 -4.13
CA ALA A 235 4.95 -12.35 -3.91
C ALA A 235 3.61 -12.55 -4.64
N ILE A 236 2.54 -12.61 -3.88
CA ILE A 236 1.15 -12.71 -4.35
C ILE A 236 0.52 -11.32 -4.27
N GLY A 237 0.26 -10.75 -5.44
CA GLY A 237 -0.47 -9.50 -5.58
C GLY A 237 -1.98 -9.73 -5.47
N LEU A 238 -2.70 -8.72 -4.99
CA LEU A 238 -4.16 -8.67 -5.06
C LEU A 238 -4.61 -7.65 -6.10
N PHE A 239 -5.73 -7.91 -6.76
CA PHE A 239 -6.41 -6.84 -7.51
C PHE A 239 -6.88 -5.75 -6.54
N CYS A 240 -6.54 -4.49 -6.84
CA CYS A 240 -6.89 -3.38 -5.98
C CYS A 240 -7.15 -2.12 -6.79
N THR A 241 -8.24 -1.42 -6.49
CA THR A 241 -8.52 -0.10 -7.08
C THR A 241 -8.53 1.02 -6.06
N ARG A 242 -8.73 0.70 -4.78
CA ARG A 242 -8.78 1.63 -3.66
C ARG A 242 -8.80 0.86 -2.33
N SER A 243 -8.47 1.58 -1.27
CA SER A 243 -8.70 1.17 0.12
C SER A 243 -9.28 2.34 0.90
N PHE A 244 -9.73 2.09 2.13
CA PHE A 244 -10.42 3.08 2.95
C PHE A 244 -9.72 3.27 4.30
N ASP A 245 -9.91 4.47 4.86
CA ASP A 245 -9.65 4.77 6.26
C ASP A 245 -10.83 4.27 7.10
N PRO A 246 -10.64 3.26 7.98
CA PRO A 246 -11.69 2.73 8.84
C PRO A 246 -12.33 3.81 9.73
N LYS A 247 -11.56 4.82 10.16
CA LYS A 247 -12.06 5.92 11.00
C LYS A 247 -13.09 6.77 10.28
N LYS A 248 -13.04 6.82 8.95
CA LYS A 248 -14.01 7.50 8.10
C LYS A 248 -15.10 6.54 7.62
N LEU A 249 -14.74 5.32 7.22
CA LEU A 249 -15.69 4.34 6.66
C LEU A 249 -16.70 3.85 7.70
N ILE A 250 -16.27 3.52 8.91
CA ILE A 250 -17.13 2.93 9.94
C ILE A 250 -18.30 3.88 10.30
N PRO A 251 -18.07 5.18 10.59
CA PRO A 251 -19.16 6.13 10.82
C PRO A 251 -20.11 6.28 9.62
N MET A 252 -19.59 6.25 8.38
CA MET A 252 -20.43 6.34 7.19
C MET A 252 -21.34 5.12 7.04
N VAL A 253 -20.82 3.92 7.28
CA VAL A 253 -21.63 2.68 7.27
C VAL A 253 -22.66 2.70 8.39
N ALA A 254 -22.31 3.19 9.59
CA ALA A 254 -23.26 3.36 10.69
C ALA A 254 -24.36 4.38 10.35
N GLY A 255 -24.01 5.46 9.65
CA GLY A 255 -24.96 6.49 9.19
C GLY A 255 -26.04 5.98 8.24
N GLU A 256 -25.79 4.86 7.55
CA GLU A 256 -26.78 4.16 6.72
C GLU A 256 -27.77 3.31 7.55
N GLY A 257 -27.71 3.37 8.88
CA GLY A 257 -28.58 2.60 9.79
C GLY A 257 -28.14 1.17 10.04
N VAL A 258 -26.89 0.81 9.66
CA VAL A 258 -26.35 -0.54 9.84
C VAL A 258 -25.88 -0.75 11.28
N ASN A 259 -26.31 -1.85 11.90
CA ASN A 259 -25.72 -2.29 13.17
C ASN A 259 -24.33 -2.89 12.91
N LEU A 260 -23.28 -2.11 13.22
CA LEU A 260 -21.89 -2.49 13.00
C LEU A 260 -21.50 -3.82 13.67
N GLY A 261 -22.06 -4.15 14.84
CA GLY A 261 -21.76 -5.41 15.54
C GLY A 261 -22.24 -6.67 14.80
N LYS A 262 -23.14 -6.50 13.83
CA LYS A 262 -23.59 -7.58 12.95
C LYS A 262 -22.78 -7.69 11.66
N VAL A 263 -21.96 -6.70 11.32
CA VAL A 263 -21.19 -6.70 10.07
C VAL A 263 -20.01 -7.65 10.22
N LYS A 264 -19.95 -8.67 9.36
CA LYS A 264 -18.88 -9.68 9.35
C LYS A 264 -18.03 -9.61 8.09
N LYS A 265 -18.58 -9.02 7.03
CA LYS A 265 -17.92 -8.89 5.74
C LYS A 265 -18.25 -7.54 5.11
N ILE A 266 -17.21 -6.91 4.59
CA ILE A 266 -17.35 -5.85 3.59
C ILE A 266 -16.96 -6.45 2.23
N ASP A 267 -17.64 -6.02 1.18
CA ASP A 267 -17.34 -6.43 -0.19
C ASP A 267 -17.55 -5.27 -1.15
N ILE A 268 -16.87 -5.32 -2.29
CA ILE A 268 -17.07 -4.40 -3.41
C ILE A 268 -17.40 -5.21 -4.65
N ARG A 269 -18.66 -5.16 -5.04
CA ARG A 269 -19.19 -5.88 -6.22
C ARG A 269 -19.99 -4.93 -7.07
N GLU A 270 -19.76 -4.96 -8.38
CA GLU A 270 -20.51 -4.15 -9.36
C GLU A 270 -20.50 -2.63 -9.03
N GLY A 271 -19.39 -2.13 -8.47
CA GLY A 271 -19.27 -0.72 -8.07
C GLY A 271 -20.11 -0.32 -6.84
N LYS A 272 -20.60 -1.30 -6.07
CA LYS A 272 -21.31 -1.10 -4.81
C LYS A 272 -20.51 -1.68 -3.64
N LEU A 273 -20.45 -0.92 -2.54
CA LEU A 273 -19.96 -1.38 -1.26
C LEU A 273 -21.10 -2.12 -0.56
N VAL A 274 -20.84 -3.35 -0.15
CA VAL A 274 -21.80 -4.24 0.50
C VAL A 274 -21.29 -4.55 1.90
N ALA A 275 -22.13 -4.32 2.91
CA ALA A 275 -21.92 -4.83 4.26
C ALA A 275 -22.81 -6.06 4.45
N ALA A 276 -22.23 -7.18 4.87
CA ALA A 276 -22.93 -8.44 5.06
C ALA A 276 -22.73 -9.00 6.47
N GLY A 277 -23.76 -9.70 6.96
CA GLY A 277 -23.75 -10.37 8.25
C GLY A 277 -23.15 -11.78 8.20
N GLU A 278 -23.32 -12.52 9.29
CA GLU A 278 -22.73 -13.85 9.50
C GLU A 278 -23.28 -14.88 8.51
N SER A 279 -24.58 -14.82 8.17
CA SER A 279 -25.20 -15.76 7.21
C SER A 279 -25.09 -15.28 5.76
N GLY A 280 -24.35 -14.18 5.52
CA GLY A 280 -24.20 -13.56 4.21
C GLY A 280 -25.35 -12.65 3.81
N GLU A 281 -26.27 -12.34 4.72
CA GLU A 281 -27.35 -11.40 4.49
C GLU A 281 -26.82 -9.99 4.22
N GLU A 282 -27.29 -9.33 3.16
CA GLU A 282 -26.89 -7.96 2.84
C GLU A 282 -27.53 -7.00 3.86
N LEU A 283 -26.71 -6.43 4.74
CA LEU A 283 -27.12 -5.40 5.71
C LEU A 283 -27.15 -4.00 5.09
N MET A 284 -26.31 -3.78 4.07
CA MET A 284 -26.28 -2.56 3.27
C MET A 284 -25.65 -2.81 1.92
N LYS A 285 -26.12 -2.09 0.90
CA LYS A 285 -25.59 -2.09 -0.46
C LYS A 285 -25.74 -0.71 -1.08
N LYS A 286 -24.63 0.02 -1.19
CA LYS A 286 -24.62 1.41 -1.67
C LYS A 286 -23.51 1.64 -2.70
N PRO A 287 -23.68 2.56 -3.66
CA PRO A 287 -22.61 2.93 -4.58
C PRO A 287 -21.29 3.23 -3.85
N VAL A 288 -20.16 2.68 -4.30
CA VAL A 288 -18.84 2.91 -3.67
C VAL A 288 -18.48 4.40 -3.64
N LYS A 289 -18.94 5.17 -4.63
CA LYS A 289 -18.72 6.62 -4.72
C LYS A 289 -19.29 7.40 -3.53
N ASP A 290 -20.32 6.87 -2.86
CA ASP A 290 -20.94 7.53 -1.70
C ASP A 290 -19.98 7.50 -0.49
N PHE A 291 -18.95 6.64 -0.52
CA PHE A 291 -17.90 6.51 0.48
C PHE A 291 -16.56 7.12 0.03
N HIS A 292 -16.56 8.03 -0.96
CA HIS A 292 -15.34 8.65 -1.49
C HIS A 292 -14.53 9.41 -0.44
N THR A 293 -15.19 10.03 0.55
CA THR A 293 -14.51 10.74 1.65
C THR A 293 -13.74 9.81 2.58
N ALA A 294 -14.13 8.53 2.65
CA ALA A 294 -13.42 7.51 3.40
C ALA A 294 -12.31 6.81 2.59
N SER A 295 -12.24 7.00 1.27
CA SER A 295 -11.17 6.43 0.45
C SER A 295 -9.84 7.12 0.78
N LEU A 296 -8.74 6.36 0.80
CA LEU A 296 -7.40 6.94 0.88
C LEU A 296 -7.12 7.74 -0.40
N LYS A 297 -6.83 9.05 -0.29
CA LYS A 297 -6.75 9.94 -1.46
C LYS A 297 -5.55 9.64 -2.35
N GLY A 298 -4.46 9.15 -1.77
CA GLY A 298 -3.33 8.61 -2.54
C GLY A 298 -3.71 7.47 -3.49
N CYS A 299 -4.79 6.71 -3.23
CA CYS A 299 -5.23 5.66 -4.17
C CYS A 299 -5.70 6.21 -5.51
N ASP A 300 -6.12 7.48 -5.58
CA ASP A 300 -6.55 8.09 -6.85
C ASP A 300 -5.40 8.24 -7.84
N GLU A 301 -4.17 8.39 -7.33
CA GLU A 301 -2.92 8.52 -8.09
C GLU A 301 -2.26 7.16 -8.40
N CYS A 302 -2.78 6.05 -7.85
CA CYS A 302 -2.22 4.72 -8.06
C CYS A 302 -2.64 4.15 -9.43
N ALA A 303 -1.66 3.99 -10.33
CA ALA A 303 -1.87 3.49 -11.69
C ALA A 303 -1.92 1.95 -11.80
N ASP A 304 -1.43 1.22 -10.80
CA ASP A 304 -1.37 -0.24 -10.84
C ASP A 304 -2.61 -0.87 -10.19
N PHE A 305 -3.40 -1.58 -11.00
CA PHE A 305 -4.54 -2.38 -10.56
C PHE A 305 -4.17 -3.85 -10.35
N ALA A 306 -3.31 -4.36 -11.23
CA ALA A 306 -3.06 -5.78 -11.42
C ALA A 306 -1.76 -6.25 -10.76
N SER A 307 -1.25 -5.52 -9.77
CA SER A 307 -0.03 -5.82 -9.02
C SER A 307 1.10 -6.31 -9.93
N LEU A 308 1.52 -5.47 -10.88
CA LEU A 308 2.39 -5.85 -11.99
C LEU A 308 3.74 -6.42 -11.54
N GLY A 309 4.25 -5.99 -10.39
CA GLY A 309 5.49 -6.50 -9.79
C GLY A 309 5.37 -7.85 -9.06
N ALA A 310 4.19 -8.48 -9.02
CA ALA A 310 3.97 -9.73 -8.30
C ALA A 310 4.41 -10.96 -9.12
N ASP A 311 4.63 -12.09 -8.44
CA ASP A 311 4.88 -13.38 -9.11
C ASP A 311 3.58 -14.00 -9.63
N MET A 312 2.49 -13.77 -8.89
CA MET A 312 1.13 -14.09 -9.28
C MET A 312 0.16 -13.07 -8.69
N VAL A 313 -1.01 -12.93 -9.29
CA VAL A 313 -2.02 -11.94 -8.91
C VAL A 313 -3.36 -12.63 -8.77
N VAL A 314 -4.09 -12.33 -7.71
CA VAL A 314 -5.39 -12.95 -7.45
C VAL A 314 -6.46 -11.90 -7.19
N GLY A 315 -7.65 -12.12 -7.75
CA GLY A 315 -8.83 -11.34 -7.41
C GLY A 315 -10.12 -11.93 -7.98
N ASN A 316 -11.19 -11.14 -7.98
CA ASN A 316 -12.54 -11.60 -8.34
C ASN A 316 -12.98 -11.20 -9.75
N ILE A 317 -12.30 -10.24 -10.38
CA ILE A 317 -12.68 -9.71 -11.69
C ILE A 317 -12.15 -10.64 -12.79
N GLY A 318 -13.01 -11.04 -13.72
CA GLY A 318 -12.65 -11.94 -14.83
C GLY A 318 -13.09 -13.39 -14.64
N SER A 319 -13.67 -13.72 -13.48
CA SER A 319 -14.15 -15.06 -13.14
C SER A 319 -15.57 -15.04 -12.59
N GLU A 320 -16.24 -16.20 -12.64
CA GLU A 320 -17.59 -16.39 -12.12
C GLU A 320 -17.65 -16.28 -10.58
N PRO A 321 -18.78 -15.87 -9.99
CA PRO A 321 -18.95 -15.78 -8.55
C PRO A 321 -18.54 -17.08 -7.82
N GLY A 322 -17.71 -16.96 -6.79
CA GLY A 322 -17.22 -18.09 -6.01
C GLY A 322 -15.94 -18.75 -6.57
N THR A 323 -15.39 -18.21 -7.66
CA THR A 323 -14.04 -18.52 -8.15
C THR A 323 -13.17 -17.26 -8.10
N SER A 324 -11.87 -17.43 -8.30
CA SER A 324 -10.89 -16.34 -8.33
C SER A 324 -10.16 -16.35 -9.65
N THR A 325 -9.97 -15.19 -10.25
CA THR A 325 -9.04 -14.99 -11.36
C THR A 325 -7.62 -14.97 -10.80
N VAL A 326 -6.76 -15.83 -11.35
CA VAL A 326 -5.34 -15.93 -11.01
C VAL A 326 -4.53 -15.65 -12.27
N LEU A 327 -3.67 -14.63 -12.21
CA LEU A 327 -2.72 -14.31 -13.27
C LEU A 327 -1.32 -14.72 -12.80
N ILE A 328 -0.69 -15.67 -13.47
CA ILE A 328 0.66 -16.16 -13.17
C ILE A 328 1.64 -15.40 -14.06
N ARG A 329 2.67 -14.78 -13.48
CA ARG A 329 3.58 -13.87 -14.20
C ARG A 329 5.01 -14.37 -14.32
N THR A 330 5.52 -14.99 -13.26
CA THR A 330 6.93 -15.38 -13.15
C THR A 330 7.07 -16.88 -12.93
N ASP A 331 8.28 -17.39 -13.15
CA ASP A 331 8.61 -18.80 -12.88
C ASP A 331 8.39 -19.17 -11.41
N ALA A 332 8.63 -18.24 -10.47
CA ALA A 332 8.34 -18.46 -9.05
C ALA A 332 6.82 -18.61 -8.81
N GLY A 333 6.01 -17.82 -9.51
CA GLY A 333 4.55 -17.94 -9.47
C GLY A 333 4.07 -19.28 -10.05
N MET A 334 4.61 -19.67 -11.21
CA MET A 334 4.30 -20.95 -11.85
C MET A 334 4.72 -22.14 -10.99
N GLU A 335 5.93 -22.10 -10.44
CA GLU A 335 6.43 -23.14 -9.56
C GLU A 335 5.56 -23.28 -8.30
N ALA A 336 5.15 -22.16 -7.70
CA ALA A 336 4.21 -22.15 -6.57
C ALA A 336 2.84 -22.75 -6.94
N TRP A 337 2.30 -22.41 -8.11
CA TRP A 337 1.04 -22.97 -8.61
C TRP A 337 1.11 -24.49 -8.76
N VAL A 338 2.16 -24.97 -9.44
CA VAL A 338 2.40 -26.41 -9.67
C VAL A 338 2.64 -27.15 -8.35
N LYS A 339 3.42 -26.58 -7.43
CA LYS A 339 3.68 -27.16 -6.10
C LYS A 339 2.42 -27.28 -5.24
N ALA A 340 1.40 -26.49 -5.52
CA ALA A 340 0.10 -26.57 -4.88
C ALA A 340 -0.95 -27.32 -5.71
N ALA A 341 -0.55 -28.04 -6.76
CA ALA A 341 -1.45 -28.86 -7.55
C ALA A 341 -2.26 -29.82 -6.65
N GLY A 342 -3.54 -29.97 -7.02
CA GLY A 342 -4.54 -30.70 -6.25
C GLY A 342 -5.28 -29.87 -5.18
N ALA A 343 -4.84 -28.63 -4.89
CA ALA A 343 -5.55 -27.74 -3.97
C ALA A 343 -6.72 -26.98 -4.63
N PHE A 344 -6.82 -27.02 -5.97
CA PHE A 344 -7.77 -26.20 -6.74
C PHE A 344 -8.56 -27.03 -7.75
N GLU A 345 -9.78 -26.57 -8.00
CA GLU A 345 -10.50 -26.77 -9.25
C GLU A 345 -10.28 -25.53 -10.11
N ASP A 346 -9.57 -25.70 -11.23
CA ASP A 346 -9.19 -24.60 -12.11
C ASP A 346 -9.49 -24.85 -13.58
N ALA A 347 -9.65 -23.76 -14.32
CA ALA A 347 -9.87 -23.75 -15.76
C ALA A 347 -9.15 -22.55 -16.40
N PRO A 348 -8.65 -22.66 -17.64
CA PRO A 348 -8.02 -21.54 -18.33
C PRO A 348 -9.01 -20.39 -18.54
N ILE A 349 -8.51 -19.15 -18.54
CA ILE A 349 -9.25 -17.95 -18.91
C ILE A 349 -8.78 -17.46 -20.26
N ASP A 350 -9.64 -17.56 -21.27
CA ASP A 350 -9.34 -17.10 -22.63
C ASP A 350 -9.63 -15.60 -22.82
N ASP A 351 -10.56 -15.03 -22.04
CA ASP A 351 -10.98 -13.62 -22.16
C ASP A 351 -10.68 -12.81 -20.88
N LEU A 352 -9.65 -11.96 -20.97
CA LEU A 352 -9.28 -11.02 -19.91
C LEU A 352 -9.86 -9.61 -20.12
N SER A 353 -10.82 -9.43 -21.02
CA SER A 353 -11.38 -8.11 -21.36
C SER A 353 -11.93 -7.35 -20.16
N ALA A 354 -12.56 -8.03 -19.20
CA ALA A 354 -13.05 -7.41 -17.98
C ALA A 354 -11.91 -6.87 -17.10
N VAL A 355 -10.85 -7.67 -16.92
CA VAL A 355 -9.66 -7.33 -16.14
C VAL A 355 -8.93 -6.15 -16.79
N LYS A 356 -8.66 -6.25 -18.10
CA LYS A 356 -7.98 -5.20 -18.89
C LYS A 356 -8.75 -3.88 -18.86
N ARG A 357 -10.08 -3.93 -19.00
CA ARG A 357 -10.93 -2.72 -18.94
C ARG A 357 -10.85 -2.03 -17.58
N LEU A 358 -10.78 -2.79 -16.48
CA LEU A 358 -10.65 -2.21 -15.15
C LEU A 358 -9.25 -1.65 -14.91
N ALA A 359 -8.21 -2.35 -15.38
CA ALA A 359 -6.84 -1.86 -15.34
C ALA A 359 -6.68 -0.52 -16.10
N LEU A 360 -7.24 -0.41 -17.30
CA LEU A 360 -7.25 0.85 -18.07
C LEU A 360 -7.97 1.97 -17.34
N ARG A 361 -9.15 1.71 -16.77
CA ARG A 361 -9.87 2.73 -15.97
C ARG A 361 -9.05 3.19 -14.76
N ASN A 362 -8.29 2.28 -14.14
CA ASN A 362 -7.42 2.59 -13.02
C ASN A 362 -6.24 3.48 -13.46
N LEU A 363 -5.60 3.13 -14.59
CA LEU A 363 -4.54 3.94 -15.20
C LEU A 363 -5.04 5.34 -15.61
N ASP A 364 -6.20 5.43 -16.26
CA ASP A 364 -6.82 6.70 -16.66
C ASP A 364 -7.15 7.59 -15.46
N ARG A 365 -7.60 6.99 -14.35
CA ARG A 365 -7.84 7.74 -13.11
C ARG A 365 -6.51 8.26 -12.56
N ALA A 366 -5.49 7.42 -12.49
CA ALA A 366 -4.17 7.83 -11.99
C ALA A 366 -3.58 8.98 -12.80
N LYS A 367 -3.55 8.86 -14.14
CA LYS A 367 -3.07 9.92 -15.05
C LYS A 367 -3.80 11.26 -14.88
N LYS A 368 -5.06 11.25 -14.41
CA LYS A 368 -5.85 12.47 -14.17
C LYS A 368 -5.63 13.11 -12.80
N ASN A 369 -5.16 12.35 -11.81
CA ASN A 369 -5.04 12.81 -10.43
C ASN A 369 -3.58 13.00 -9.99
N LEU A 370 -2.65 12.29 -10.62
CA LEU A 370 -1.22 12.47 -10.43
C LEU A 370 -0.83 13.87 -10.93
N GLN A 371 -0.14 14.65 -10.10
CA GLN A 371 0.26 16.00 -10.47
C GLN A 371 1.52 15.99 -11.35
N ARG A 372 2.46 15.09 -11.04
CA ARG A 372 3.60 14.80 -11.90
C ARG A 372 3.18 14.06 -13.17
N GLU A 373 4.03 14.12 -14.19
CA GLU A 373 3.85 13.29 -15.39
C GLU A 373 3.96 11.79 -15.05
N TYR A 374 3.02 11.00 -15.58
CA TYR A 374 3.11 9.54 -15.58
C TYR A 374 4.09 9.11 -16.66
N ASP A 375 5.28 8.67 -16.26
CA ASP A 375 6.39 8.40 -17.16
C ASP A 375 7.10 7.08 -16.80
N PRO A 376 6.74 5.97 -17.48
CA PRO A 376 7.42 4.68 -17.32
C PRO A 376 8.89 4.71 -17.78
N GLU A 377 9.23 5.59 -18.73
CA GLU A 377 10.56 5.69 -19.34
C GLU A 377 11.47 6.74 -18.66
N GLY A 378 10.93 7.52 -17.72
CA GLY A 378 11.58 8.60 -16.98
C GLY A 378 12.60 8.18 -15.93
N SER A 379 12.99 9.09 -15.03
CA SER A 379 13.85 8.73 -13.90
C SER A 379 13.13 7.79 -12.93
N MET A 380 13.87 6.90 -12.26
CA MET A 380 13.25 6.07 -11.22
C MET A 380 12.88 6.87 -9.98
N TRP A 381 13.68 7.89 -9.69
CA TRP A 381 13.56 8.70 -8.51
C TRP A 381 13.06 10.10 -8.86
N VAL A 382 12.11 10.58 -8.08
CA VAL A 382 11.59 11.96 -8.08
C VAL A 382 12.31 12.72 -6.97
N SER A 383 12.86 13.89 -7.31
CA SER A 383 13.53 14.70 -6.30
C SER A 383 12.52 15.34 -5.35
N TYR A 384 12.95 15.72 -4.15
CA TYR A 384 12.07 16.41 -3.21
C TYR A 384 11.56 17.75 -3.77
N THR A 385 12.43 18.52 -4.41
CA THR A 385 12.09 19.80 -5.02
C THR A 385 11.08 19.66 -6.16
N GLU A 386 11.34 18.74 -7.11
CA GLU A 386 10.40 18.42 -8.21
C GLU A 386 9.02 18.06 -7.65
N HIS A 387 8.99 17.25 -6.58
CA HIS A 387 7.74 16.89 -5.94
C HIS A 387 7.00 18.08 -5.31
N LEU A 388 7.71 19.01 -4.67
CA LEU A 388 7.07 20.21 -4.12
C LEU A 388 6.51 21.08 -5.24
N GLU A 389 7.25 21.27 -6.32
CA GLU A 389 6.83 22.03 -7.50
C GLU A 389 5.58 21.41 -8.15
N ASP A 390 5.55 20.08 -8.29
CA ASP A 390 4.40 19.36 -8.87
C ASP A 390 3.11 19.55 -8.05
N TYR A 391 3.21 19.66 -6.72
CA TYR A 391 2.04 19.70 -5.81
C TYR A 391 1.72 21.10 -5.26
N GLU A 392 2.50 22.12 -5.59
CA GLU A 392 2.31 23.51 -5.16
C GLU A 392 0.90 24.01 -5.53
N GLY A 393 0.20 24.62 -4.56
CA GLY A 393 -1.15 25.17 -4.77
C GLY A 393 -2.27 24.13 -4.95
N THR A 394 -1.98 22.84 -4.81
CA THR A 394 -3.00 21.77 -4.85
C THR A 394 -3.59 21.50 -3.47
N GLU A 395 -4.73 20.79 -3.41
CA GLU A 395 -5.29 20.33 -2.13
C GLU A 395 -4.40 19.30 -1.39
N ARG A 396 -3.32 18.84 -2.04
CA ARG A 396 -2.36 17.85 -1.53
C ARG A 396 -0.94 18.42 -1.50
N GLU A 397 -0.83 19.75 -1.42
CA GLU A 397 0.43 20.43 -1.15
C GLU A 397 1.01 19.97 0.20
N ALA A 398 2.34 20.03 0.32
CA ALA A 398 3.02 19.64 1.55
C ALA A 398 2.49 20.42 2.76
N ALA A 399 2.11 19.70 3.82
CA ALA A 399 1.52 20.28 5.01
C ALA A 399 2.42 20.08 6.25
N PRO A 400 2.46 21.02 7.21
CA PRO A 400 3.25 20.85 8.42
C PRO A 400 2.82 19.61 9.21
N PRO A 401 3.75 18.71 9.59
CA PRO A 401 3.40 17.53 10.35
C PRO A 401 2.96 17.89 11.78
N PRO A 402 2.01 17.16 12.38
CA PRO A 402 1.61 17.40 13.75
C PRO A 402 2.77 17.08 14.72
N PRO A 403 2.82 17.71 15.90
CA PRO A 403 3.97 17.59 16.82
C PRO A 403 4.34 16.16 17.20
N PHE A 404 3.36 15.24 17.25
CA PHE A 404 3.60 13.84 17.62
C PHE A 404 4.33 13.05 16.52
N ARG A 405 4.24 13.45 15.25
CA ARG A 405 4.78 12.72 14.10
C ARG A 405 6.30 12.85 13.98
N SER A 406 6.81 13.98 14.45
CA SER A 406 8.22 14.37 14.47
C SER A 406 8.66 14.78 15.89
N HIS A 407 8.08 14.18 16.94
CA HIS A 407 8.32 14.60 18.33
C HIS A 407 9.79 14.52 18.79
N HIS A 408 10.61 13.64 18.18
CA HIS A 408 12.04 13.58 18.46
C HIS A 408 12.82 14.83 18.03
N TYR A 409 12.24 15.67 17.18
CA TYR A 409 12.81 16.96 16.82
C TYR A 409 12.41 18.01 17.86
N THR A 410 11.17 17.99 18.36
CA THR A 410 10.64 19.03 19.26
C THR A 410 11.03 18.91 20.73
N VAL A 411 11.37 17.70 21.23
CA VAL A 411 11.63 17.44 22.67
C VAL A 411 13.11 17.19 22.99
N ALA A 412 13.96 16.96 21.99
CA ALA A 412 15.36 16.59 22.18
C ALA A 412 16.34 17.78 22.29
N CYS A 413 15.83 19.01 22.39
CA CYS A 413 16.63 20.24 22.50
C CYS A 413 16.24 21.04 23.75
#